data_AF-A0A957V8D5-F1
#
_entry.id   AF-A0A957V8D5-F1
#
_cell.length_a   1.000
_cell.length_b   1.000
_cell.length_c   1.000
_cell.angle_alpha   90.00
_cell.angle_beta   90.00
_cell.angle_gamma   90.00
#
_symmetry.space_group_name_H-M   'P 1'
#
loop_
_entity.id
_entity.type
_entity.pdbx_description
1 polymer ?
#
loop_
_entity_poly.entity_id
_entity_poly.type
_entity_poly.pdbx_seq_one_letter_code
_entity_poly.pdbx_strand_id
1 'polypeptide(L)'
;MTIREMTPQDLAQVLVLWQQAEGVGLSEADSPDRLTRFLEHNPGLSFVAINGNQLVGAVLGGHDGRRGYIHHLAVAANERRR
;
A
#
# COMPACT_ATOMS: atom_id res chain seq x y z
N MET A 1 -10.10 12.80 -6.15
CA MET A 1 -9.15 11.92 -5.44
C MET A 1 -9.85 11.37 -4.23
N THR A 2 -9.77 10.05 -4.02
CA THR A 2 -10.40 9.34 -2.92
C THR A 2 -9.35 8.50 -2.21
N ILE A 3 -9.30 8.56 -0.89
CA ILE A 3 -8.48 7.68 -0.07
C ILE A 3 -9.42 6.70 0.62
N ARG A 4 -9.10 5.41 0.54
CA ARG A 4 -9.89 4.35 1.17
C ARG A 4 -8.98 3.24 1.69
N GLU A 5 -9.54 2.38 2.53
CA GLU A 5 -8.87 1.17 2.99
C GLU A 5 -8.44 0.31 1.80
N MET A 6 -7.24 -0.25 1.90
CA MET A 6 -6.68 -1.17 0.93
C MET A 6 -7.38 -2.53 1.05
N THR A 7 -7.79 -3.10 -0.08
CA THR A 7 -8.36 -4.45 -0.11
C THR A 7 -7.49 -5.39 -0.93
N PRO A 8 -7.65 -6.72 -0.79
CA PRO A 8 -6.88 -7.69 -1.58
C PRO A 8 -6.98 -7.47 -3.10
N GLN A 9 -8.08 -6.91 -3.59
CA GLN A 9 -8.29 -6.57 -5.00
C GLN A 9 -7.36 -5.46 -5.51
N ASP A 10 -6.79 -4.64 -4.62
CA ASP A 10 -5.87 -3.57 -4.99
C ASP A 10 -4.43 -4.05 -5.13
N LEU A 11 -4.07 -5.20 -4.56
CA LEU A 11 -2.68 -5.64 -4.39
C LEU A 11 -1.91 -5.70 -5.71
N ALA A 12 -2.55 -6.12 -6.80
CA ALA A 12 -1.92 -6.13 -8.11
C ALA A 12 -1.46 -4.72 -8.55
N GLN A 13 -2.30 -3.70 -8.36
CA GLN A 13 -1.97 -2.31 -8.70
C GLN A 13 -1.00 -1.68 -7.69
N VAL A 14 -1.12 -2.03 -6.41
CA VAL A 14 -0.19 -1.59 -5.35
C VAL A 14 1.22 -2.09 -5.62
N LEU A 15 1.38 -3.37 -5.99
CA LEU A 15 2.69 -3.95 -6.33
C LEU A 15 3.33 -3.25 -7.53
N VAL A 16 2.54 -2.93 -8.57
CA VAL A 16 3.02 -2.15 -9.72
C VAL A 16 3.49 -0.76 -9.29
N LEU A 17 2.72 -0.06 -8.45
CA LEU A 17 3.11 1.25 -7.91
C LEU A 17 4.41 1.17 -7.10
N TRP A 18 4.53 0.20 -6.19
CA TRP A 18 5.71 0.01 -5.36
C TRP A 18 6.94 -0.36 -6.16
N GLN A 19 6.81 -1.19 -7.19
CA GLN A 19 7.93 -1.54 -8.06
C GLN A 19 8.47 -0.33 -8.86
N GLN A 20 7.63 0.67 -9.12
CA GLN A 20 8.03 1.93 -9.77
C GLN A 20 8.51 2.99 -8.79
N ALA A 21 8.33 2.80 -7.49
CA ALA A 21 8.67 3.77 -6.47
C ALA A 21 10.15 3.65 -6.06
N GLU A 22 10.90 4.72 -6.28
CA GLU A 22 12.27 4.81 -5.78
C GLU A 22 12.32 4.64 -4.25
N GLY A 23 13.21 3.77 -3.77
CA GLY A 23 13.39 3.48 -2.34
C GLY A 23 12.47 2.40 -1.78
N VAL A 24 11.54 1.86 -2.58
CA VAL A 24 10.72 0.71 -2.18
C VAL A 24 11.32 -0.59 -2.75
N GLY A 25 11.91 -1.40 -1.87
CA GLY A 25 12.38 -2.74 -2.22
C GLY A 25 11.28 -3.78 -1.98
N LEU A 26 10.90 -4.52 -3.02
CA LEU A 26 9.99 -5.66 -2.90
C LEU A 26 10.76 -6.94 -2.59
N SER A 27 10.13 -7.80 -1.79
CA SER A 27 10.68 -9.07 -1.33
C SER A 27 9.61 -10.17 -1.38
N GLU A 28 9.97 -11.39 -0.95
CA GLU A 28 9.00 -12.49 -0.80
C GLU A 28 7.88 -12.16 0.21
N ALA A 29 8.13 -11.25 1.16
CA ALA A 29 7.13 -10.79 2.12
C ALA A 29 5.96 -10.06 1.44
N ASP A 30 6.18 -9.51 0.25
CA ASP A 30 5.20 -8.75 -0.54
C ASP A 30 4.40 -9.63 -1.50
N SER A 31 4.42 -10.96 -1.31
CA SER A 31 3.57 -11.84 -2.10
C SER A 31 2.09 -11.55 -1.83
N PRO A 32 1.20 -11.69 -2.83
CA PRO A 32 -0.22 -11.41 -2.65
C PRO A 32 -0.87 -12.14 -1.47
N ASP A 33 -0.49 -13.39 -1.21
CA ASP A 33 -1.00 -14.18 -0.09
C ASP A 33 -0.57 -13.63 1.27
N ARG A 34 0.70 -13.20 1.39
CA ARG A 34 1.23 -12.63 2.64
C ARG A 34 0.66 -11.23 2.89
N LEU A 35 0.55 -10.41 1.85
CA LEU A 35 -0.09 -9.09 1.95
C LEU A 35 -1.57 -9.22 2.31
N THR A 36 -2.30 -10.18 1.74
CA THR A 36 -3.70 -10.43 2.11
C THR A 36 -3.83 -10.75 3.60
N ARG A 37 -3.02 -11.69 4.10
CA ARG A 37 -3.00 -12.01 5.55
C ARG A 37 -2.59 -10.82 6.41
N PHE A 38 -1.66 -9.99 5.93
CA PHE A 38 -1.25 -8.79 6.64
C PHE A 38 -2.41 -7.79 6.77
N LEU A 39 -3.17 -7.57 5.69
CA LEU A 39 -4.36 -6.71 5.72
C LEU A 39 -5.43 -7.24 6.69
N GLU A 40 -5.70 -8.55 6.64
CA GLU A 40 -6.65 -9.19 7.56
C GLU A 40 -6.23 -9.07 9.02
N HIS A 41 -4.93 -9.14 9.30
CA HIS A 41 -4.39 -8.98 10.66
C HIS A 41 -4.38 -7.52 11.14
N ASN A 42 -4.35 -6.55 10.22
CA ASN A 42 -4.21 -5.13 10.50
C ASN A 42 -5.38 -4.32 9.86
N PRO A 43 -6.65 -4.61 10.23
CA PRO A 43 -7.81 -3.96 9.63
C PRO A 43 -7.81 -2.46 9.91
N GLY A 44 -8.15 -1.66 8.89
CA GLY A 44 -8.23 -0.20 8.98
C GLY A 44 -6.89 0.54 9.05
N LEU A 45 -5.75 -0.15 8.85
CA LEU A 45 -4.42 0.46 8.98
C LEU A 45 -3.70 0.70 7.66
N SER A 46 -4.17 0.09 6.57
CA SER A 46 -3.56 0.21 5.24
C SER A 46 -4.50 0.91 4.27
N PHE A 47 -3.94 1.79 3.43
CA PHE A 47 -4.74 2.68 2.58
C PHE A 47 -4.20 2.78 1.17
N VAL A 48 -5.11 3.03 0.23
CA VAL A 48 -4.81 3.38 -1.15
C VAL A 48 -5.40 4.75 -1.48
N ALA A 49 -4.70 5.50 -2.31
CA ALA A 49 -5.18 6.74 -2.91
C ALA A 49 -5.54 6.47 -4.37
N ILE A 50 -6.76 6.84 -4.75
CA ILE A 50 -7.33 6.64 -6.07
C ILE A 50 -7.63 8.02 -6.70
N ASN A 51 -7.14 8.26 -7.91
CA ASN A 51 -7.49 9.43 -8.70
C ASN A 51 -8.20 8.96 -9.98
N GLY A 52 -9.50 9.23 -10.09
CA GLY A 52 -10.35 8.62 -11.12
C GLY A 52 -10.40 7.10 -10.95
N ASN A 53 -9.86 6.37 -11.92
CA ASN A 53 -9.76 4.91 -11.89
C ASN A 53 -8.34 4.40 -11.61
N GLN A 54 -7.40 5.31 -11.33
CA GLN A 54 -5.99 4.97 -11.17
C GLN A 54 -5.58 4.95 -9.70
N LEU A 55 -4.91 3.89 -9.27
CA LEU A 55 -4.20 3.84 -8.00
C LEU A 55 -2.92 4.69 -8.09
N VAL A 56 -2.89 5.77 -7.31
CA VAL A 56 -1.83 6.77 -7.33
C VAL A 56 -1.02 6.83 -6.04
N GLY A 57 -1.45 6.11 -5.00
CA GLY A 57 -0.72 6.04 -3.74
C GLY A 57 -1.11 4.81 -2.95
N ALA A 58 -0.18 4.30 -2.15
CA ALA A 58 -0.40 3.18 -1.25
C ALA A 58 0.48 3.32 -0.02
N VAL A 59 -0.06 2.89 1.13
CA VAL A 59 0.69 2.75 2.38
C VAL A 59 0.22 1.49 3.08
N LEU A 60 1.18 0.72 3.58
CA LEU A 60 0.92 -0.48 4.36
C LEU A 60 1.19 -0.15 5.83
N GLY A 61 0.19 -0.29 6.68
CA GLY A 61 0.29 0.02 8.11
C GLY A 61 -0.03 -1.21 8.95
N GLY A 62 0.72 -1.42 10.02
CA GLY A 62 0.46 -2.50 10.97
C GLY A 62 1.08 -2.24 12.34
N HIS A 63 0.92 -3.17 13.27
CA HIS A 63 1.46 -3.04 14.62
C HIS A 63 1.84 -4.38 15.26
N ASP A 64 2.67 -4.34 16.30
CA ASP A 64 2.96 -5.48 17.19
C ASP A 64 2.19 -5.43 18.52
N GLY A 65 1.22 -4.52 18.64
CA GLY A 65 0.44 -4.27 19.86
C GLY A 65 1.08 -3.23 20.80
N ARG A 66 2.30 -2.77 20.52
CA ARG A 66 2.99 -1.68 21.26
C ARG A 66 3.40 -0.54 20.35
N ARG A 67 3.84 -0.83 19.13
CA ARG A 67 4.34 0.13 18.14
C ARG A 67 3.58 -0.01 16.84
N GLY A 68 3.27 1.13 16.22
CA GLY A 68 2.82 1.19 14.84
C GLY A 68 4.00 1.24 13.89
N TYR A 69 3.86 0.55 12.76
CA TYR A 69 4.84 0.50 11.69
C TYR A 69 4.21 0.99 10.39
N ILE A 70 4.92 1.85 9.69
CA ILE A 70 4.59 2.26 8.33
C ILE A 70 5.56 1.54 7.40
N HIS A 71 5.01 0.72 6.52
CA HIS A 71 5.70 -0.01 5.48
C HIS A 71 5.29 0.56 4.11
N HIS A 72 6.20 0.46 3.15
CA HIS A 72 5.94 0.71 1.72
C HIS A 72 5.02 1.91 1.42
N LEU A 73 5.35 3.09 1.94
CA LEU A 73 4.67 4.33 1.57
C LEU A 73 5.16 4.80 0.20
N ALA A 74 4.26 4.87 -0.78
CA ALA A 74 4.57 5.39 -2.09
C ALA A 74 3.43 6.22 -2.67
N VAL A 75 3.80 7.23 -3.46
CA VAL A 75 2.91 8.03 -4.30
C VAL A 75 3.49 8.04 -5.72
N ALA A 76 2.62 7.90 -6.73
CA ALA A 76 2.98 7.98 -8.13
C ALA A 76 3.70 9.30 -8.43
N ALA A 77 4.81 9.26 -9.16
CA ALA A 77 5.71 10.40 -9.30
C ALA A 77 5.02 11.65 -9.86
N ASN A 78 4.08 11.47 -10.78
CA ASN A 78 3.28 12.53 -11.40
C ASN A 78 2.19 13.13 -10.48
N GLU A 79 1.93 12.53 -9.32
CA GLU A 79 0.93 12.99 -8.35
C GLU A 79 1.56 13.58 -7.07
N ARG A 80 2.90 13.66 -6.99
CA ARG A 80 3.62 14.25 -5.84
C ARG A 80 3.59 15.78 -5.91
N ARG A 81 3.51 16.43 -4.73
CA ARG A 81 3.52 17.91 -4.57
C ARG A 81 2.40 18.64 -5.33
N ARG A 82 1.23 18.02 -5.38
CA ARG A 82 -0.01 18.61 -5.90
C ARG A 82 -0.96 18.97 -4.77
#